data_AF-U6EF07-F1
#
_entry.id   AF-U6EF07-F1
#
_cell.length_a   1.000
_cell.length_b   1.000
_cell.length_c   1.000
_cell.angle_alpha   90.00
_cell.angle_beta   90.00
_cell.angle_gamma   90.00
#
_symmetry.space_group_name_H-M   'P 1'
#
loop_
_entity.id
_entity.type
_entity.pdbx_description
1 polymer ?
#
loop_
_entity_poly.entity_id
_entity_poly.type
_entity_poly.pdbx_seq_one_letter_code
_entity_poly.pdbx_strand_id
1 'polypeptide(L)'
;MKISMVKFEEVKIGWEIAFEVKLTDSESSKINTNPLNHVGDYEIIVDPNIIRFNCIFDAGELKNDEKIEKRLELIKEDIKSLVDSCLK
;
A
#
# COMPACT_ATOMS: atom_id res chain seq x y z
N MET A 1 14.11 -0.63 0.39
CA MET A 1 12.86 -1.26 -0.08
C MET A 1 12.50 -0.74 -1.46
N LYS A 2 11.67 -1.46 -2.20
CA LYS A 2 11.09 -1.02 -3.49
C LYS A 2 9.58 -1.20 -3.45
N ILE A 3 8.84 -0.12 -3.69
CA ILE A 3 7.37 -0.12 -3.76
C ILE A 3 6.94 -0.10 -5.22
N SER A 4 6.11 -1.04 -5.65
CA SER A 4 5.62 -1.14 -7.03
C SER A 4 4.11 -1.36 -7.03
N MET A 5 3.39 -0.62 -7.87
CA MET A 5 1.98 -0.91 -8.14
C MET A 5 1.89 -2.17 -9.00
N VAL A 6 1.13 -3.16 -8.53
CA VAL A 6 0.96 -4.45 -9.21
C VAL A 6 -0.47 -4.67 -9.70
N LYS A 7 -1.44 -3.90 -9.18
CA LYS A 7 -2.81 -3.85 -9.69
C LYS A 7 -3.34 -2.43 -9.67
N PHE A 8 -4.00 -2.05 -10.77
CA PHE A 8 -4.77 -0.83 -10.91
C PHE A 8 -5.88 -1.11 -11.92
N GLU A 9 -7.07 -1.44 -11.43
CA GLU A 9 -8.21 -1.87 -12.24
C GLU A 9 -9.46 -1.10 -11.84
N GLU A 10 -10.19 -0.58 -12.82
CA GLU A 10 -11.45 0.11 -12.56
C GLU A 10 -12.54 -0.92 -12.21
N VAL A 11 -13.26 -0.64 -11.14
CA VAL A 11 -14.39 -1.43 -10.65
C VAL A 11 -15.62 -0.53 -10.55
N LYS A 12 -16.80 -1.11 -10.30
CA LYS A 12 -18.08 -0.37 -10.31
C LYS A 12 -18.14 0.89 -9.45
N ILE A 13 -17.36 0.93 -8.37
CA ILE A 13 -17.36 2.03 -7.39
C ILE A 13 -16.08 2.89 -7.43
N GLY A 14 -15.09 2.56 -8.27
CA GLY A 14 -13.81 3.24 -8.28
C GLY A 14 -12.69 2.34 -8.79
N TRP A 15 -11.66 2.11 -7.99
CA TRP A 15 -10.48 1.32 -8.43
C TRP A 15 -10.06 0.29 -7.40
N GLU A 16 -9.78 -0.91 -7.86
CA GLU A 16 -9.05 -1.91 -7.10
C GLU A 16 -7.55 -1.71 -7.31
N ILE A 17 -6.83 -1.49 -6.21
CA ILE A 17 -5.44 -1.07 -6.22
C ILE A 17 -4.62 -2.04 -5.37
N ALA A 18 -3.48 -2.47 -5.90
CA ALA A 18 -2.52 -3.25 -5.13
C ALA A 18 -1.10 -2.74 -5.30
N PHE A 19 -0.40 -2.63 -4.18
CA PHE A 19 1.02 -2.31 -4.11
C PHE A 19 1.80 -3.45 -3.46
N GLU A 20 2.96 -3.76 -4.01
CA GLU A 20 3.94 -4.64 -3.40
C GLU A 20 5.15 -3.84 -2.90
N VAL A 21 5.53 -4.11 -1.67
CA VAL A 21 6.74 -3.60 -1.04
C VAL A 21 7.74 -4.74 -0.94
N LYS A 22 8.76 -4.69 -1.80
CA LYS A 22 9.88 -5.63 -1.76
C LYS A 22 10.94 -5.11 -0.81
N LEU A 23 11.18 -5.87 0.25
CA LEU A 23 12.21 -5.58 1.23
C LEU A 23 13.54 -6.14 0.74
N THR A 24 14.62 -5.45 1.06
CA THR A 24 15.97 -6.03 0.99
C THR A 24 16.17 -7.03 2.11
N ASP A 25 17.16 -7.93 2.00
CA ASP A 25 17.47 -8.89 3.07
C ASP A 25 17.78 -8.21 4.41
N SER A 26 18.42 -7.03 4.37
CA SER A 26 18.69 -6.22 5.57
C SER A 26 17.45 -5.60 6.19
N GLU A 27 16.39 -5.35 5.41
CA GLU A 27 15.13 -4.80 5.90
C GLU A 27 14.23 -5.92 6.42
N SER A 28 14.14 -7.03 5.69
CA SER A 28 13.38 -8.22 6.11
C SER A 28 13.86 -8.77 7.46
N SER A 29 15.17 -8.76 7.71
CA SER A 29 15.72 -9.20 9.01
C SER A 29 15.39 -8.27 10.19
N LYS A 30 14.91 -7.05 9.94
CA LYS A 30 14.63 -6.02 10.97
C LYS A 30 13.16 -5.67 11.09
N ILE A 31 12.33 -6.15 10.17
CA ILE A 31 10.93 -5.75 10.12
C ILE A 31 10.13 -6.44 11.22
N ASN A 32 9.36 -5.65 11.95
CA ASN A 32 8.35 -6.12 12.88
C ASN A 32 6.98 -5.82 12.25
N THR A 33 6.34 -6.81 11.64
CA THR A 33 5.07 -6.64 10.92
C THR A 33 3.84 -6.62 11.83
N ASN A 34 3.99 -6.84 13.14
CA ASN A 34 2.87 -6.76 14.09
C ASN A 34 2.02 -5.47 14.00
N PRO A 35 2.58 -4.27 13.73
CA PRO A 35 1.80 -3.05 13.56
C PRO A 35 0.90 -3.04 12.31
N LEU A 36 1.19 -3.88 11.30
CA LEU A 36 0.44 -3.93 10.04
C LEU A 36 -0.90 -4.65 10.15
N ASN A 37 -1.14 -5.43 11.21
CA ASN A 37 -2.33 -6.26 11.34
C ASN A 37 -3.65 -5.46 11.51
N HIS A 38 -3.59 -4.14 11.71
CA HIS A 38 -4.75 -3.29 12.02
C HIS A 38 -4.76 -1.94 11.29
N VAL A 39 -4.11 -1.84 10.13
CA VAL A 39 -3.97 -0.56 9.43
C VAL A 39 -5.08 -0.34 8.40
N GLY A 40 -6.08 0.47 8.78
CA GLY A 40 -7.02 1.13 7.86
C GLY A 40 -7.82 0.19 6.96
N ASP A 41 -8.05 0.64 5.73
CA ASP A 41 -8.84 -0.04 4.69
C ASP A 41 -8.01 -0.99 3.81
N TYR A 42 -6.77 -1.28 4.22
CA TYR A 42 -5.89 -2.17 3.47
C TYR A 42 -6.07 -3.62 3.91
N GLU A 43 -6.27 -4.50 2.94
CA GLU A 43 -5.96 -5.92 3.11
C GLU A 43 -4.46 -6.10 2.93
N ILE A 44 -3.76 -6.52 4.00
CA ILE A 44 -2.30 -6.65 4.01
C ILE A 44 -1.91 -8.13 4.06
N ILE A 45 -1.10 -8.56 3.09
CA ILE A 45 -0.55 -9.90 3.00
C ILE A 45 0.96 -9.80 3.17
N VAL A 46 1.52 -10.57 4.11
CA VAL A 46 2.95 -10.56 4.43
C VAL A 46 3.57 -11.89 4.02
N ASP A 47 4.54 -11.82 3.11
CA ASP A 47 5.47 -12.88 2.75
C ASP A 47 6.89 -12.49 3.21
N PRO A 48 7.84 -13.43 3.34
CA PRO A 48 9.15 -13.18 3.97
C PRO A 48 9.92 -11.95 3.48
N ASN A 49 9.78 -11.58 2.19
CA ASN A 49 10.45 -10.43 1.58
C ASN A 49 9.50 -9.47 0.86
N ILE A 50 8.20 -9.73 0.92
CA ILE A 50 7.19 -8.98 0.16
C ILE A 50 6.03 -8.68 1.09
N ILE A 51 5.64 -7.41 1.16
CA ILE A 51 4.39 -7.01 1.80
C ILE A 51 3.47 -6.49 0.70
N ARG A 52 2.29 -7.07 0.56
CA ARG A 52 1.27 -6.63 -0.39
C ARG A 52 0.17 -5.88 0.36
N PHE A 53 -0.16 -4.70 -0.14
CA PHE A 53 -1.26 -3.87 0.32
C PHE A 53 -2.30 -3.83 -0.79
N ASN A 54 -3.52 -4.29 -0.50
CA ASN A 54 -4.65 -4.21 -1.43
C ASN A 54 -5.73 -3.30 -0.83
N CYS A 55 -6.36 -2.47 -1.65
CA CYS A 55 -7.52 -1.70 -1.24
C CYS A 55 -8.47 -1.47 -2.42
N ILE A 56 -9.71 -1.11 -2.11
CA ILE A 56 -10.66 -0.57 -3.06
C ILE A 56 -10.81 0.92 -2.76
N PHE A 57 -10.41 1.76 -3.69
CA PHE A 57 -10.55 3.20 -3.58
C PHE A 57 -11.85 3.64 -4.26
N ASP A 58 -12.77 4.24 -3.50
CA ASP A 58 -14.04 4.74 -4.02
C ASP A 58 -13.83 6.04 -4.80
N ALA A 59 -14.34 6.11 -6.03
CA ALA A 59 -14.24 7.30 -6.87
C ALA A 59 -14.95 8.52 -6.29
N GLY A 60 -15.96 8.32 -5.44
CA GLY A 60 -16.63 9.38 -4.69
C GLY A 60 -15.75 10.07 -3.66
N GLU A 61 -14.61 9.47 -3.27
CA GLU A 61 -13.63 10.08 -2.37
C GLU A 61 -12.65 11.03 -3.07
N LEU A 62 -12.66 11.07 -4.40
CA LEU A 62 -11.92 12.09 -5.15
C LEU A 62 -12.56 13.45 -4.89
N LYS A 63 -11.73 14.41 -4.47
CA LYS A 63 -12.16 15.81 -4.41
C LYS A 63 -12.43 16.31 -5.83
N ASN A 64 -13.33 17.29 -6.00
CA ASN A 64 -13.85 17.74 -7.30
C ASN A 64 -12.79 18.04 -8.40
N ASP A 65 -11.54 18.30 -8.05
CA ASP A 65 -10.43 18.57 -8.98
C ASP A 65 -9.21 17.63 -8.80
N GLU A 66 -9.34 16.60 -7.95
CA GLU A 66 -8.28 15.64 -7.71
C GLU A 66 -8.29 14.53 -8.76
N LYS A 67 -7.16 14.33 -9.43
CA LYS A 67 -6.98 13.20 -10.33
C LYS A 67 -6.54 11.96 -9.56
N ILE A 68 -6.93 10.79 -10.05
CA ILE A 68 -6.59 9.49 -9.45
C ILE A 68 -5.07 9.30 -9.32
N GLU A 69 -4.25 9.84 -10.23
CA GLU A 69 -2.78 9.71 -10.15
C GLU A 69 -2.21 10.37 -8.91
N LYS A 70 -2.77 11.52 -8.49
CA LYS A 70 -2.35 12.18 -7.24
C LYS A 70 -2.67 11.30 -6.04
N ARG A 71 -3.83 10.63 -6.06
CA ARG A 71 -4.24 9.72 -5.00
C ARG A 71 -3.35 8.48 -4.94
N LEU A 72 -2.95 7.92 -6.08
CA LEU A 72 -2.01 6.80 -6.16
C LEU A 72 -0.65 7.15 -5.52
N GLU A 73 -0.14 8.35 -5.74
CA GLU A 73 1.10 8.79 -5.08
C GLU A 73 0.92 8.94 -3.56
N LEU A 74 -0.21 9.48 -3.08
CA LEU A 74 -0.50 9.57 -1.65
C LEU A 74 -0.61 8.19 -0.99
N ILE A 75 -1.29 7.24 -1.62
CA ILE A 75 -1.39 5.85 -1.15
C ILE A 75 0.01 5.23 -1.05
N LYS A 76 0.86 5.45 -2.06
CA LYS A 76 2.23 4.93 -2.07
C LYS A 76 3.09 5.55 -0.96
N GLU A 77 2.95 6.84 -0.68
CA GLU A 77 3.63 7.54 0.42
C GLU A 77 3.16 7.01 1.79
N ASP A 78 1.86 6.79 1.97
CA ASP A 78 1.27 6.22 3.18
C ASP A 78 1.81 4.80 3.43
N ILE A 79 1.76 3.93 2.42
CA ILE A 79 2.33 2.58 2.48
C ILE A 79 3.82 2.63 2.85
N LYS A 80 4.59 3.53 2.25
CA LYS A 80 6.01 3.70 2.58
C LYS A 80 6.19 4.05 4.06
N SER A 81 5.42 5.02 4.56
CA SER A 81 5.49 5.45 5.96
C SER A 81 5.12 4.32 6.93
N LEU A 82 4.10 3.53 6.59
CA LEU A 82 3.68 2.37 7.37
C LEU A 82 4.79 1.31 7.45
N VAL A 83 5.39 0.96 6.31
CA VAL A 83 6.48 -0.02 6.28
C VAL A 83 7.73 0.53 6.98
N ASP A 84 8.06 1.80 6.79
CA ASP A 84 9.16 2.46 7.51
C ASP A 84 8.96 2.40 9.02
N SER A 85 7.72 2.57 9.52
CA SER A 85 7.40 2.45 10.95
C SER A 85 7.57 1.04 11.52
N CYS A 86 7.56 0.02 10.65
CA CYS A 86 7.76 -1.38 11.02
C CYS A 86 9.24 -1.78 11.04
N LEU A 87 10.13 -0.98 10.44
CA LEU A 87 11.56 -1.22 10.45
C LEU A 87 12.18 -0.66 11.74
N LYS A 88 12.84 -1.51 12.53
CA LYS A 88 13.53 -1.14 13.76
C LYS A 88 15.04 -0.98 13.56
#